data_AF-A0A349CJL1-F1
#
_entry.id   AF-A0A349CJL1-F1
#
_cell.length_a   1.000
_cell.length_b   1.000
_cell.length_c   1.000
_cell.angle_alpha   90.00
_cell.angle_beta   90.00
_cell.angle_gamma   90.00
#
_symmetry.space_group_name_H-M   'P 1'
#
loop_
_entity.id
_entity.type
_entity.pdbx_description
1 polymer ?
#
loop_
_entity_poly.entity_id
_entity_poly.type
_entity_poly.pdbx_seq_one_letter_code
_entity_poly.pdbx_strand_id
1 'polypeptide(L)'
;MRIERHKKSRPLNWDTLESPSEVSKAINEKAGEYPVVVIDCITMLVSNIMLGASDEKSAESAVLKEIDSLINAMKAKSAAFILVSNEVGLGIVPDNELSRNYRDLLGRANQLLASYADEVYLLVAGIPVKVK
;
A
#
# COMPACT_ATOMS: atom_id res chain seq x y z
N MET A 1 -0.58 -20.70 -8.83
CA MET A 1 0.61 -20.70 -9.72
C MET A 1 1.38 -19.36 -9.69
N ARG A 2 0.72 -18.18 -9.76
CA ARG A 2 1.39 -16.86 -9.70
C ARG A 2 1.94 -16.49 -8.31
N ILE A 3 1.18 -16.72 -7.24
CA ILE A 3 1.60 -16.47 -5.85
C ILE A 3 2.79 -17.36 -5.45
N GLU A 4 2.72 -18.65 -5.74
CA GLU A 4 3.81 -19.61 -5.50
C GLU A 4 5.12 -19.23 -6.22
N ARG A 5 5.02 -18.84 -7.49
CA ARG A 5 6.19 -18.35 -8.24
C ARG A 5 6.75 -17.07 -7.64
N HIS A 6 5.87 -16.17 -7.18
CA HIS A 6 6.27 -14.92 -6.55
C HIS A 6 6.94 -15.13 -5.19
N LYS A 7 6.46 -16.10 -4.39
CA LYS A 7 7.11 -16.54 -3.14
C LYS A 7 8.49 -17.16 -3.44
N LYS A 8 8.60 -18.02 -4.46
CA LYS A 8 9.86 -18.67 -4.88
C LYS A 8 10.90 -17.73 -5.49
N SER A 9 10.48 -16.58 -6.04
CA SER A 9 11.41 -15.58 -6.60
C SER A 9 12.03 -14.67 -5.54
N ARG A 10 11.61 -14.76 -4.28
CA ARG A 10 12.14 -13.91 -3.22
C ARG A 10 13.57 -14.33 -2.87
N PRO A 11 14.51 -13.38 -2.72
CA PRO A 11 15.84 -13.71 -2.24
C PRO A 11 15.77 -14.40 -0.87
N LEU A 12 16.63 -15.39 -0.64
CA LEU A 12 16.65 -16.17 0.61
C LEU A 12 16.98 -15.31 1.85
N ASN A 13 17.57 -14.13 1.65
CA ASN A 13 17.93 -13.19 2.72
C ASN A 13 16.81 -12.18 3.04
N TRP A 14 15.60 -12.37 2.50
CA TRP A 14 14.45 -11.51 2.81
C TRP A 14 13.51 -12.22 3.78
N ASP A 15 13.26 -11.58 4.91
CA ASP A 15 12.17 -11.97 5.78
C ASP A 15 10.84 -11.46 5.21
N THR A 16 9.83 -12.32 5.22
CA THR A 16 8.46 -11.98 4.78
C THR A 16 7.54 -12.00 5.98
N LEU A 17 6.71 -10.96 6.08
CA LEU A 17 5.55 -10.93 6.97
C LEU A 17 4.30 -10.63 6.15
N GLU A 18 3.28 -11.48 6.25
CA GLU A 18 1.96 -11.23 5.65
C GLU A 18 1.11 -10.45 6.66
N SER A 19 0.70 -9.22 6.30
CA SER A 19 -0.13 -8.35 7.13
C SER A 19 -1.27 -7.79 6.26
N PRO A 20 -2.46 -8.42 6.25
CA PRO A 20 -3.57 -7.99 5.39
C PRO A 20 -4.20 -6.66 5.82
N SER A 21 -4.02 -6.27 7.08
CA SER A 21 -4.42 -5.02 7.72
C SER A 21 -3.44 -4.71 8.87
N GLU A 22 -3.62 -3.57 9.55
CA GLU A 22 -2.81 -3.14 10.70
C GLU A 22 -1.30 -3.14 10.42
N VAL A 23 -0.89 -2.74 9.22
CA VAL A 23 0.51 -2.79 8.75
C VAL A 23 1.42 -1.94 9.65
N SER A 24 0.90 -0.86 10.22
CA SER A 24 1.62 -0.06 11.21
C SER A 24 2.07 -0.85 12.43
N LYS A 25 1.28 -1.84 12.88
CA LYS A 25 1.63 -2.71 14.01
C LYS A 25 2.81 -3.60 13.65
N ALA A 26 2.77 -4.24 12.48
CA ALA A 26 3.87 -5.03 11.95
C ALA A 26 5.17 -4.22 11.84
N ILE A 27 5.08 -2.98 11.33
CA ILE A 27 6.23 -2.06 11.27
C ILE A 27 6.76 -1.74 12.67
N ASN A 28 5.88 -1.42 13.61
CA ASN A 28 6.28 -1.06 14.95
C ASN A 28 7.02 -2.19 15.67
N GLU A 29 6.57 -3.43 15.46
CA GLU A 29 7.14 -4.63 16.08
C GLU A 29 8.44 -5.09 15.41
N LYS A 30 8.58 -4.96 14.09
CA LYS A 30 9.64 -5.64 13.32
C LYS A 30 10.55 -4.73 12.50
N ALA A 31 10.07 -3.59 12.00
CA ALA A 31 10.84 -2.81 11.02
C ALA A 31 12.15 -2.22 11.56
N GLY A 32 12.29 -2.07 12.88
CA GLY A 32 13.54 -1.59 13.49
C GLY A 32 14.74 -2.53 13.35
N GLU A 33 14.49 -3.79 12.99
CA GLU A 33 15.53 -4.82 12.80
C GLU A 33 16.09 -4.83 11.37
N TYR A 34 15.49 -4.07 10.45
CA TYR A 34 15.82 -4.11 9.02
C TYR A 34 16.19 -2.73 8.47
N PRO A 35 17.23 -2.64 7.60
CA PRO A 35 17.62 -1.38 6.99
C PRO A 35 16.65 -0.94 5.87
N VAL A 36 15.93 -1.88 5.25
CA VAL A 36 15.00 -1.64 4.15
C VAL A 36 13.74 -2.49 4.36
N VAL A 37 12.57 -1.88 4.17
CA VAL A 37 11.27 -2.53 4.26
C VAL A 37 10.48 -2.25 2.99
N VAL A 38 9.96 -3.31 2.36
CA VAL A 38 9.09 -3.21 1.18
C VAL A 38 7.66 -3.59 1.55
N ILE A 39 6.72 -2.72 1.21
CA ILE A 39 5.29 -2.90 1.46
C ILE A 39 4.61 -3.10 0.11
N ASP A 40 4.15 -4.33 -0.14
CA ASP A 40 3.55 -4.76 -1.41
C ASP A 40 2.23 -5.51 -1.14
N CYS A 41 1.05 -4.95 -1.42
CA CYS A 41 0.80 -3.59 -1.94
C CYS A 41 -0.34 -2.85 -1.23
N ILE A 42 -0.31 -1.53 -1.35
CA ILE A 42 -1.33 -0.61 -0.85
C ILE A 42 -2.71 -0.89 -1.47
N THR A 43 -2.73 -1.28 -2.74
CA THR A 43 -3.93 -1.71 -3.47
C THR A 43 -4.65 -2.87 -2.76
N MET A 44 -3.92 -3.89 -2.30
CA MET A 44 -4.48 -4.99 -1.53
C MET A 44 -4.90 -4.56 -0.11
N LEU A 45 -4.09 -3.73 0.55
CA LEU A 45 -4.42 -3.20 1.87
C LEU A 45 -5.76 -2.44 1.87
N VAL A 46 -5.94 -1.53 0.91
CA VAL A 46 -7.19 -0.77 0.74
C VAL A 46 -8.36 -1.71 0.47
N SER A 47 -8.20 -2.69 -0.43
CA SER A 47 -9.26 -3.67 -0.71
C SER A 47 -9.66 -4.47 0.52
N ASN A 48 -8.69 -4.93 1.32
CA ASN A 48 -8.97 -5.74 2.51
C ASN A 48 -9.76 -4.95 3.55
N ILE A 49 -9.38 -3.69 3.78
CA ILE A 49 -10.07 -2.81 4.75
C ILE A 49 -11.49 -2.49 4.28
N MET A 50 -11.65 -2.17 2.99
CA MET A 50 -12.97 -1.87 2.43
C MET A 50 -13.93 -3.06 2.54
N LEU A 51 -13.46 -4.28 2.29
CA LEU A 51 -14.28 -5.49 2.40
C LEU A 51 -14.65 -5.84 3.85
N GLY A 52 -13.90 -5.34 4.84
CA GLY A 52 -14.19 -5.52 6.26
C GLY A 52 -15.11 -4.45 6.86
N ALA A 53 -15.44 -3.40 6.11
CA ALA A 53 -16.25 -2.28 6.59
C ALA A 53 -17.77 -2.55 6.43
N SER A 54 -18.59 -1.93 7.28
CA SER A 54 -20.05 -2.06 7.23
C SER A 54 -20.70 -1.24 6.11
N ASP A 55 -20.07 -0.15 5.72
CA ASP A 55 -20.57 0.82 4.74
C ASP A 55 -19.42 1.65 4.16
N GLU A 56 -19.71 2.49 3.17
CA GLU A 56 -18.71 3.30 2.48
C GLU A 56 -18.01 4.31 3.39
N LYS A 57 -18.72 4.97 4.29
CA LYS A 57 -18.13 6.00 5.16
C LYS A 57 -17.19 5.39 6.18
N SER A 58 -17.58 4.26 6.75
CA SER A 58 -16.70 3.49 7.65
C SER A 58 -15.49 2.94 6.90
N ALA A 59 -15.65 2.49 5.65
CA ALA A 59 -14.55 2.05 4.80
C ALA A 59 -13.54 3.18 4.54
N GLU A 60 -14.02 4.36 4.12
CA GLU A 60 -13.18 5.53 3.88
C GLU A 60 -12.41 5.92 5.15
N SER A 61 -13.10 6.07 6.28
CA SER A 61 -12.46 6.45 7.54
C SER A 61 -11.43 5.41 7.99
N ALA A 62 -11.71 4.12 7.81
CA ALA A 62 -10.80 3.05 8.19
C ALA A 62 -9.53 3.04 7.32
N VAL A 63 -9.68 3.21 6.00
CA VAL A 63 -8.53 3.27 5.08
C VAL A 63 -7.67 4.49 5.38
N LEU A 64 -8.24 5.68 5.51
CA LEU A 64 -7.46 6.88 5.78
C LEU A 64 -6.72 6.78 7.12
N LYS A 65 -7.37 6.25 8.15
CA LYS A 65 -6.74 5.99 9.45
C LYS A 65 -5.59 4.99 9.35
N GLU A 66 -5.75 3.92 8.57
CA GLU A 66 -4.68 2.94 8.35
C GLU A 66 -3.48 3.60 7.67
N ILE A 67 -3.72 4.39 6.62
CA ILE A 67 -2.64 5.07 5.89
C ILE A 67 -1.92 6.08 6.79
N ASP A 68 -2.64 6.86 7.60
CA ASP A 68 -2.04 7.76 8.58
C ASP A 68 -1.21 7.00 9.63
N SER A 69 -1.74 5.88 10.13
CA SER A 69 -1.03 5.02 11.09
C SER A 69 0.25 4.44 10.48
N LEU A 70 0.19 4.01 9.22
CA LEU A 70 1.32 3.54 8.44
C LEU A 70 2.39 4.62 8.29
N ILE A 71 2.00 5.83 7.87
CA ILE A 71 2.92 6.97 7.73
C ILE A 71 3.62 7.29 9.06
N ASN A 72 2.86 7.33 10.16
CA ASN A 72 3.42 7.62 11.48
C ASN A 72 4.39 6.53 11.95
N ALA A 73 4.06 5.26 11.71
CA ALA A 73 4.93 4.15 12.03
C ALA A 73 6.24 4.21 11.23
N MET A 74 6.18 4.51 9.93
CA MET A 74 7.39 4.64 9.10
C MET A 74 8.29 5.79 9.56
N LYS A 75 7.72 6.96 9.89
CA LYS A 75 8.47 8.12 10.41
C LYS A 75 9.20 7.83 11.72
N ALA A 76 8.69 6.89 12.52
CA ALA A 76 9.29 6.52 13.79
C ALA A 76 10.45 5.51 13.65
N LYS A 77 10.79 5.06 12.44
CA LYS A 77 11.83 4.06 12.18
C LYS A 77 12.94 4.64 11.30
N SER A 78 14.16 4.13 11.49
CA SER A 78 15.34 4.52 10.70
C SER A 78 15.51 3.70 9.41
N ALA A 79 14.52 2.87 9.05
CA ALA A 79 14.57 2.03 7.86
C ALA A 79 14.18 2.84 6.61
N ALA A 80 14.70 2.45 5.45
CA ALA A 80 14.18 2.92 4.16
C ALA A 80 12.90 2.15 3.82
N PHE A 81 11.84 2.88 3.46
CA PHE A 81 10.55 2.28 3.11
C PHE A 81 10.27 2.41 1.62
N ILE A 82 9.93 1.29 0.98
CA ILE A 82 9.47 1.25 -0.41
C ILE A 82 8.04 0.76 -0.40
N LEU A 83 7.12 1.60 -0.88
CA LEU A 83 5.70 1.26 -0.96
C LEU A 83 5.31 1.02 -2.41
N VAL A 84 4.63 -0.10 -2.66
CA VAL A 84 4.11 -0.44 -3.99
C VAL A 84 2.59 -0.26 -3.98
N SER A 85 2.10 0.48 -4.97
CA SER A 85 0.68 0.66 -5.24
C SER A 85 0.42 0.61 -6.75
N ASN A 86 -0.85 0.52 -7.13
CA ASN A 86 -1.30 0.57 -8.51
C ASN A 86 -2.04 1.87 -8.82
N GLU A 87 -1.86 2.36 -10.04
CA GLU A 87 -2.68 3.41 -10.64
C GLU A 87 -3.90 2.75 -11.32
N VAL A 88 -5.10 3.15 -10.91
CA VAL A 88 -6.39 2.58 -11.39
C VAL A 88 -7.35 3.66 -11.91
N GLY A 89 -6.96 4.93 -11.84
CA GLY A 89 -7.75 6.10 -12.20
C GLY A 89 -7.60 6.55 -13.66
N LEU A 90 -6.68 5.96 -14.43
CA LEU A 90 -6.47 6.30 -15.85
C LEU A 90 -7.44 5.60 -16.82
N GLY A 91 -8.41 4.84 -16.30
CA GLY A 91 -9.45 4.16 -17.08
C GLY A 91 -10.82 4.83 -17.02
N ILE A 92 -11.81 4.19 -17.63
CA ILE A 92 -13.22 4.59 -17.58
C ILE A 92 -13.75 4.48 -16.14
N VAL A 93 -14.74 5.30 -15.80
CA VAL A 93 -15.45 5.21 -14.52
C VAL A 93 -16.23 3.89 -14.47
N PRO A 94 -16.03 3.02 -13.47
CA PRO A 94 -16.77 1.76 -13.37
C PRO A 94 -18.28 1.98 -13.20
N ASP A 95 -19.11 1.09 -13.77
CA ASP A 95 -20.55 1.08 -13.53
C ASP A 95 -20.92 0.55 -12.14
N ASN A 96 -20.06 -0.30 -11.56
CA ASN A 96 -20.20 -0.85 -10.23
C ASN A 96 -19.80 0.17 -9.15
N GLU A 97 -20.71 0.46 -8.21
CA GLU A 97 -20.51 1.43 -7.13
C GLU A 97 -19.30 1.09 -6.25
N LEU A 98 -19.19 -0.16 -5.81
CA LEU A 98 -18.04 -0.62 -5.02
C LEU A 98 -16.71 -0.38 -5.75
N SER A 99 -16.67 -0.59 -7.07
CA SER A 99 -15.47 -0.36 -7.88
C SER A 99 -15.14 1.13 -8.05
N ARG A 100 -16.14 2.01 -8.13
CA ARG A 100 -15.91 3.47 -8.11
C ARG A 100 -15.33 3.91 -6.77
N ASN A 101 -15.95 3.48 -5.68
CA ASN A 101 -15.51 3.85 -4.33
C ASN A 101 -14.09 3.35 -4.06
N TYR A 102 -13.77 2.13 -4.48
CA TYR A 102 -12.43 1.57 -4.38
C TYR A 102 -11.40 2.38 -5.17
N ARG A 103 -11.71 2.73 -6.43
CA ARG A 103 -10.86 3.56 -7.28
C ARG A 103 -10.57 4.92 -6.62
N ASP A 104 -11.61 5.59 -6.13
CA ASP A 104 -11.48 6.93 -5.55
C ASP A 104 -10.71 6.90 -4.23
N LEU A 105 -10.98 5.91 -3.38
CA LEU A 105 -10.31 5.75 -2.08
C LEU A 105 -8.85 5.35 -2.23
N LEU A 106 -8.52 4.45 -3.16
CA LEU A 106 -7.13 4.13 -3.49
C LEU A 106 -6.39 5.37 -4.02
N GLY A 107 -7.06 6.20 -4.84
CA GLY A 107 -6.52 7.48 -5.28
C GLY A 107 -6.19 8.42 -4.12
N ARG A 108 -7.08 8.56 -3.13
CA ARG A 108 -6.84 9.35 -1.91
C ARG A 108 -5.67 8.81 -1.08
N ALA A 109 -5.62 7.49 -0.88
CA ALA A 109 -4.51 6.83 -0.18
C ALA A 109 -3.16 7.07 -0.88
N ASN A 110 -3.12 6.93 -2.21
CA ASN A 110 -1.92 7.17 -3.02
C ASN A 110 -1.45 8.63 -2.92
N GLN A 111 -2.37 9.59 -2.98
CA GLN A 111 -2.04 11.02 -2.83
C GLN A 111 -1.45 11.32 -1.45
N LEU A 112 -2.05 10.77 -0.39
CA LEU A 112 -1.58 10.96 0.97
C LEU A 112 -0.16 10.40 1.14
N LEU A 113 0.08 9.15 0.70
CA LEU A 113 1.41 8.55 0.72
C LEU A 113 2.44 9.34 -0.10
N ALA A 114 2.09 9.75 -1.32
CA ALA A 114 2.96 10.54 -2.19
C ALA A 114 3.33 11.91 -1.59
N SER A 115 2.44 12.51 -0.81
CA SER A 115 2.71 13.79 -0.13
C SER A 115 3.86 13.67 0.89
N TYR A 116 3.98 12.52 1.56
CA TYR A 116 5.03 12.24 2.55
C TYR A 116 6.25 11.51 1.99
N ALA A 117 6.14 10.84 0.84
CA ALA A 117 7.25 10.11 0.23
C ALA A 117 8.36 11.07 -0.21
N ASP A 118 9.62 10.68 -0.01
CA ASP A 118 10.77 11.47 -0.50
C ASP A 118 10.87 11.42 -2.03
N GLU A 119 10.56 10.26 -2.62
CA GLU A 119 10.54 10.03 -4.06
C GLU A 119 9.27 9.29 -4.48
N VAL A 120 8.75 9.59 -5.67
CA VAL A 120 7.60 8.89 -6.25
C VAL A 120 7.90 8.53 -7.70
N TYR A 121 7.68 7.27 -8.04
CA TYR A 121 7.90 6.73 -9.37
C TYR A 121 6.62 6.12 -9.95
N LEU A 122 6.29 6.49 -11.18
CA LEU A 122 5.34 5.78 -12.01
C LEU A 122 6.09 4.76 -12.86
N LEU A 123 5.71 3.50 -12.79
CA LEU A 123 6.33 2.43 -13.59
C LEU A 123 5.47 2.14 -14.83
N VAL A 124 6.04 2.35 -16.02
CA VAL A 124 5.37 2.11 -17.31
C VAL A 124 6.18 1.07 -18.09
N ALA A 125 5.61 -0.12 -18.31
CA ALA A 125 6.30 -1.23 -18.99
C ALA A 125 7.69 -1.58 -18.40
N GLY A 126 7.84 -1.42 -17.07
CA GLY A 126 9.12 -1.64 -16.36
C GLY A 126 10.08 -0.44 -16.38
N ILE A 127 9.71 0.67 -17.02
CA ILE A 127 10.50 1.89 -17.09
C ILE A 127 10.04 2.85 -15.98
N PRO A 128 10.92 3.30 -15.08
CA PRO A 128 10.56 4.25 -14.03
C PRO A 128 10.50 5.68 -14.57
N VAL A 129 9.44 6.39 -14.22
CA VAL A 129 9.26 7.83 -14.44
C VAL A 129 9.18 8.50 -13.08
N LYS A 130 10.19 9.29 -12.71
CA LYS A 130 10.21 10.04 -11.45
C LYS A 130 9.22 11.22 -11.55
N VAL A 131 8.24 11.26 -10.65
CA VAL A 131 7.21 12.32 -10.59
C VAL A 131 7.40 13.24 -9.38
N LYS A 132 8.13 12.79 -8.36
CA LYS A 132 8.64 13.55 -7.22
C LYS A 132 10.05 13.04 -6.90
#